data_AF-A0A453FNY2-F1
#
_entry.id   AF-A0A453FNY2-F1
#
_cell.length_a   1.000
_cell.length_b   1.000
_cell.length_c   1.000
_cell.angle_alpha   90.00
_cell.angle_beta   90.00
_cell.angle_gamma   90.00
#
_symmetry.space_group_name_H-M   'P 1'
#
loop_
_entity.id
_entity.type
_entity.pdbx_description
1 polymer ?
#
loop_
_entity_poly.entity_id
_entity_poly.type
_entity_poly.pdbx_seq_one_letter_code
_entity_poly.pdbx_strand_id
1 'polypeptide(L)'
;MILKYGGVLTHAGRKQAEELGRYFRNNMYPSEGPGLLRLHSTYRHDLKIYSSDEGRVQMSAAAFAKGLLDLEGDLTPILVSLVSKDSSMLDGLQDGTIEISEAKAQLHDIIISSKVANGGDPAGFPWMVDGADVSTNAAQLLTDLAELTKEITSQVKRLSDDENEEVATDSDSPNHPYDQAKALWRTEIDMDRIAAGLPCGSESFLLMFARWKKLERDLYNERKKRFDTTQIPDIYDSCKYDLLHNSHLNLNGLHDLFKVSQLLADGVIPNEYGINPKQKLKIGSKIARRLLGKILIDLHNTRREITEVAAESSTRHDPIVVSSTKRKERCYHDSVRNENFEGSSTDEKSVDLDSHKETKYCLDPKYANVLDPERRVRTRLYFTSESHIHSLMNVLRYCYLDESLNGEESLICKNASDHLFKTKELDYMSYIVLRMFENTEVPLEDPKRFRIEMTYSRGADISCLESATNTDYFLPDDHTMQIMEPEQLQEVGSYLTLDKFDKMTRPFAMPAEDFPPATPQCLAVRFCEDIESQGARRQH
;
A
#
# COMPACT_ATOMS: atom_id res chain seq x y z
N MET A 1 11.50 -2.41 -8.18
CA MET A 1 10.88 -1.24 -7.52
C MET A 1 10.81 0.00 -8.44
N ILE A 2 9.67 0.71 -8.51
CA ILE A 2 9.48 2.00 -9.24
C ILE A 2 10.15 3.19 -8.49
N LEU A 3 11.01 2.91 -7.50
CA LEU A 3 11.48 3.88 -6.51
C LEU A 3 13.01 3.90 -6.51
N LYS A 4 13.59 5.08 -6.32
CA LYS A 4 15.03 5.30 -6.46
C LYS A 4 15.79 5.06 -5.14
N TYR A 5 17.08 4.79 -5.26
CA TYR A 5 18.13 5.07 -4.28
C TYR A 5 18.02 6.49 -3.66
N GLY A 6 18.07 6.55 -2.32
CA GLY A 6 17.81 7.77 -1.55
C GLY A 6 16.38 7.87 -0.98
N GLY A 7 15.51 6.89 -1.27
CA GLY A 7 14.20 6.77 -0.62
C GLY A 7 13.15 7.76 -1.11
N VAL A 8 13.33 8.32 -2.31
CA VAL A 8 12.43 9.30 -2.92
C VAL A 8 11.50 8.61 -3.91
N LEU A 9 10.22 8.95 -3.83
CA LEU A 9 9.18 8.51 -4.75
C LEU A 9 9.36 9.18 -6.13
N THR A 10 9.47 8.36 -7.19
CA THR A 10 9.59 8.83 -8.59
C THR A 10 8.31 9.50 -9.10
N HIS A 11 8.40 10.19 -10.24
CA HIS A 11 7.22 10.74 -10.92
C HIS A 11 6.18 9.64 -11.26
N ALA A 12 6.63 8.50 -11.78
CA ALA A 12 5.76 7.35 -12.09
C ALA A 12 5.10 6.78 -10.83
N GLY A 13 5.86 6.63 -9.75
CA GLY A 13 5.32 6.13 -8.48
C GLY A 13 4.23 7.06 -7.91
N ARG A 14 4.42 8.39 -7.99
CA ARG A 14 3.36 9.36 -7.61
C ARG A 14 2.10 9.16 -8.44
N LYS A 15 2.26 9.09 -9.77
CA LYS A 15 1.13 8.95 -10.70
C LYS A 15 0.37 7.64 -10.47
N GLN A 16 1.07 6.53 -10.33
CA GLN A 16 0.46 5.22 -10.08
C GLN A 16 -0.27 5.15 -8.74
N ALA A 17 0.30 5.70 -7.67
CA ALA A 17 -0.39 5.76 -6.37
C ALA A 17 -1.69 6.59 -6.48
N GLU A 18 -1.65 7.72 -7.20
CA GLU A 18 -2.83 8.53 -7.46
C GLU A 18 -3.89 7.80 -8.30
N GLU A 19 -3.46 7.09 -9.35
CA GLU A 19 -4.34 6.25 -10.18
C GLU A 19 -4.99 5.13 -9.40
N LEU A 20 -4.25 4.46 -8.49
CA LEU A 20 -4.85 3.47 -7.61
C LEU A 20 -5.87 4.09 -6.66
N GLY A 21 -5.58 5.26 -6.10
CA GLY A 21 -6.54 6.01 -5.29
C GLY A 21 -7.84 6.27 -6.07
N ARG A 22 -7.71 6.72 -7.32
CA ARG A 22 -8.85 6.95 -8.23
C ARG A 22 -9.61 5.65 -8.53
N TYR A 23 -8.90 4.54 -8.75
CA TYR A 23 -9.51 3.21 -8.92
C TYR A 23 -10.34 2.83 -7.68
N PHE A 24 -9.78 2.97 -6.47
CA PHE A 24 -10.51 2.70 -5.23
C PHE A 24 -11.75 3.58 -5.08
N ARG A 25 -11.65 4.85 -5.43
CA ARG A 25 -12.78 5.78 -5.41
C ARG A 25 -13.94 5.29 -6.26
N ASN A 26 -13.66 4.80 -7.47
CA ASN A 26 -14.67 4.41 -8.45
C ASN A 26 -15.20 2.98 -8.23
N ASN A 27 -14.34 2.06 -7.78
CA ASN A 27 -14.66 0.63 -7.76
C ASN A 27 -15.06 0.11 -6.37
N MET A 28 -14.50 0.68 -5.28
CA MET A 28 -14.84 0.24 -3.92
C MET A 28 -16.08 0.94 -3.37
N TYR A 29 -16.42 2.11 -3.90
CA TYR A 29 -17.60 2.90 -3.55
C TYR A 29 -18.44 3.20 -4.79
N PRO A 30 -19.09 2.20 -5.40
CA PRO A 30 -19.88 2.40 -6.59
C PRO A 30 -21.03 3.39 -6.29
N SER A 31 -21.03 4.49 -7.03
CA SER A 31 -22.05 5.55 -7.01
C SER A 31 -22.50 5.84 -8.45
N GLU A 32 -23.68 6.41 -8.66
CA GLU A 32 -24.12 6.86 -10.00
C GLU A 32 -23.30 8.05 -10.55
N GLY A 33 -22.10 8.33 -10.00
CA GLY A 33 -21.21 9.45 -10.32
C GLY A 33 -19.73 9.12 -10.14
N PRO A 34 -18.82 10.12 -9.96
CA PRO A 34 -17.36 9.92 -9.93
C PRO A 34 -16.79 9.20 -8.70
N GLY A 35 -17.58 8.33 -8.06
CA GLY A 35 -17.23 7.68 -6.79
C GLY A 35 -17.37 8.61 -5.58
N LEU A 36 -16.61 8.33 -4.52
CA LEU A 36 -16.58 9.12 -3.29
C LEU A 36 -15.91 10.50 -3.51
N LEU A 37 -16.70 11.56 -3.69
CA LEU A 37 -16.18 12.93 -3.90
C LEU A 37 -16.24 13.79 -2.63
N ARG A 38 -15.10 14.42 -2.30
CA ARG A 38 -14.89 15.47 -1.29
C ARG A 38 -15.16 15.09 0.18
N LEU A 39 -14.17 15.39 1.01
CA LEU A 39 -14.25 15.31 2.47
C LEU A 39 -15.20 16.39 3.02
N HIS A 40 -16.41 16.03 3.45
CA HIS A 40 -17.14 16.79 4.45
C HIS A 40 -16.56 16.58 5.86
N SER A 41 -16.86 17.49 6.79
CA SER A 41 -16.46 17.43 8.20
C SER A 41 -16.78 16.10 8.89
N THR A 42 -17.81 15.39 8.42
CA THR A 42 -18.21 14.03 8.81
C THR A 42 -17.16 12.96 8.48
N TYR A 43 -16.46 13.06 7.34
CA TYR A 43 -15.51 12.04 6.88
C TYR A 43 -14.20 12.00 7.67
N ARG A 44 -13.83 13.06 8.38
CA ARG A 44 -12.61 13.05 9.24
C ARG A 44 -12.69 12.02 10.36
N HIS A 45 -13.90 11.62 10.78
CA HIS A 45 -14.09 10.56 11.76
C HIS A 45 -14.06 9.15 11.15
N ASP A 46 -14.31 9.05 9.84
CA ASP A 46 -14.64 7.79 9.17
C ASP A 46 -13.52 7.27 8.28
N LEU A 47 -12.69 8.16 7.71
CA LEU A 47 -11.46 7.83 7.00
C LEU A 47 -10.25 8.13 7.88
N LYS A 48 -9.39 7.13 8.09
CA LYS A 48 -8.07 7.33 8.70
C LYS A 48 -6.99 6.71 7.83
N ILE A 49 -5.92 7.47 7.60
CA ILE A 49 -4.77 7.04 6.81
C ILE A 49 -3.56 7.02 7.71
N TYR A 50 -2.91 5.86 7.78
CA TYR A 50 -1.70 5.63 8.55
C TYR A 50 -0.55 5.30 7.61
N SER A 51 0.65 5.78 7.92
CA SER A 51 1.87 5.41 7.20
C SER A 51 3.00 5.06 8.16
N SER A 52 3.95 4.25 7.70
CA SER A 52 5.27 4.16 8.33
C SER A 52 6.01 5.51 8.33
N ASP A 53 7.11 5.59 9.08
CA ASP A 53 7.95 6.80 9.09
C ASP A 53 8.88 6.91 7.86
N GLU A 54 8.78 5.97 6.93
CA GLU A 54 9.53 6.00 5.69
C GLU A 54 9.00 7.07 4.71
N GLY A 55 9.88 7.98 4.28
CA GLY A 55 9.51 9.12 3.43
C GLY A 55 8.79 8.74 2.13
N ARG A 56 9.24 7.70 1.42
CA ARG A 56 8.55 7.19 0.21
C ARG A 56 7.17 6.61 0.48
N VAL A 57 6.97 5.96 1.63
CA VAL A 57 5.68 5.38 2.00
C VAL A 57 4.69 6.49 2.35
N GLN A 58 5.15 7.51 3.08
CA GLN A 58 4.39 8.73 3.34
C GLN A 58 3.93 9.42 2.05
N MET A 59 4.86 9.64 1.12
CA MET A 59 4.54 10.28 -0.16
C MET A 59 3.58 9.43 -1.01
N SER A 60 3.72 8.11 -0.97
CA SER A 60 2.78 7.19 -1.65
C SER A 60 1.39 7.26 -1.03
N ALA A 61 1.29 7.32 0.31
CA ALA A 61 0.03 7.50 1.03
C ALA A 61 -0.66 8.82 0.67
N ALA A 62 0.10 9.91 0.58
CA ALA A 62 -0.42 11.22 0.18
C ALA A 62 -0.89 11.22 -1.28
N ALA A 63 -0.12 10.63 -2.20
CA ALA A 63 -0.49 10.50 -3.61
C ALA A 63 -1.76 9.64 -3.78
N PHE A 64 -1.86 8.52 -3.08
CA PHE A 64 -3.07 7.72 -3.04
C PHE A 64 -4.27 8.50 -2.49
N ALA A 65 -4.10 9.21 -1.37
CA ALA A 65 -5.16 10.04 -0.77
C ALA A 65 -5.64 11.13 -1.73
N LYS A 66 -4.72 11.73 -2.49
CA LYS A 66 -5.04 12.70 -3.53
C LYS A 66 -5.99 12.11 -4.58
N GLY A 67 -5.67 10.95 -5.13
CA GLY A 67 -6.51 10.27 -6.12
C GLY A 67 -7.83 9.76 -5.55
N LEU A 68 -7.81 9.20 -4.33
CA LEU A 68 -8.98 8.68 -3.63
C LEU A 68 -10.04 9.76 -3.37
N LEU A 69 -9.60 10.98 -3.05
CA LEU A 69 -10.47 12.06 -2.60
C LEU A 69 -10.65 13.18 -3.64
N ASP A 70 -10.04 13.02 -4.82
CA ASP A 70 -10.06 14.01 -5.91
C ASP A 70 -9.51 15.38 -5.47
N LEU A 71 -8.38 15.38 -4.75
CA LEU A 71 -7.76 16.61 -4.24
C LEU A 71 -6.86 17.25 -5.30
N GLU A 72 -6.90 18.58 -5.37
CA GLU A 72 -5.99 19.37 -6.19
C GLU A 72 -4.79 19.86 -5.36
N GLY A 73 -3.68 20.16 -6.04
CA GLY A 73 -2.46 20.72 -5.44
C GLY A 73 -1.36 19.72 -5.10
N ASP A 74 -0.39 20.19 -4.32
CA ASP A 74 0.83 19.46 -3.94
C ASP A 74 0.56 18.37 -2.91
N LEU A 75 1.44 17.37 -2.85
CA LEU A 75 1.32 16.26 -1.90
C LEU A 75 1.63 16.65 -0.45
N THR A 76 2.42 17.71 -0.21
CA THR A 76 2.87 18.09 1.14
C THR A 76 1.73 18.54 2.05
N PRO A 77 0.81 19.45 1.63
CA PRO A 77 -0.35 19.79 2.45
C PRO A 77 -1.25 18.58 2.73
N ILE A 78 -1.39 17.66 1.76
CA ILE A 78 -2.18 16.43 1.89
C ILE A 78 -1.54 15.50 2.93
N LEU A 79 -0.23 15.28 2.83
CA LEU A 79 0.54 14.47 3.77
C LEU A 79 0.36 14.97 5.21
N VAL A 80 0.54 16.27 5.45
CA VAL A 80 0.47 16.87 6.79
C VAL A 80 -0.95 16.85 7.35
N SER A 81 -1.97 16.96 6.50
CA SER A 81 -3.37 17.08 6.94
C SER A 81 -4.12 15.76 7.08
N LEU A 82 -3.78 14.74 6.27
CA LEU A 82 -4.56 13.49 6.18
C LEU A 82 -3.80 12.23 6.61
N VAL A 83 -2.47 12.23 6.54
CA VAL A 83 -1.67 11.02 6.82
C VAL A 83 -1.07 11.10 8.22
N SER A 84 -1.50 10.17 9.08
CA SER A 84 -0.95 10.01 10.43
C SER A 84 0.24 9.06 10.41
N LYS A 85 1.39 9.49 10.92
CA LYS A 85 2.57 8.63 11.04
C LYS A 85 2.44 7.75 12.28
N ASP A 86 2.62 6.45 12.12
CA ASP A 86 2.65 5.50 13.24
C ASP A 86 3.71 4.42 12.99
N SER A 87 4.97 4.80 13.20
CA SER A 87 6.10 3.88 13.08
C SER A 87 6.01 2.73 14.09
N SER A 88 5.46 2.99 15.27
CA SER A 88 5.31 1.96 16.29
C SER A 88 4.46 0.79 15.80
N MET A 89 3.47 1.04 14.94
CA MET A 89 2.59 0.03 14.36
C MET A 89 3.08 -0.50 13.02
N LEU A 90 3.71 0.35 12.19
CA LEU A 90 3.97 0.08 10.77
C LEU A 90 5.46 -0.10 10.43
N ASP A 91 6.35 -0.11 11.42
CA ASP A 91 7.82 -0.36 11.28
C ASP A 91 8.36 -1.49 12.17
N GLY A 92 7.55 -2.54 12.43
CA GLY A 92 7.86 -3.69 13.31
C GLY A 92 8.94 -4.66 12.84
N LEU A 93 9.76 -4.31 11.84
CA LEU A 93 10.80 -5.21 11.31
C LEU A 93 11.81 -5.63 12.39
N GLN A 94 12.07 -4.75 13.36
CA GLN A 94 13.00 -5.01 14.46
C GLN A 94 12.61 -6.23 15.29
N ASP A 95 11.31 -6.50 15.44
CA ASP A 95 10.77 -7.56 16.29
C ASP A 95 11.08 -8.98 15.77
N GLY A 96 11.36 -9.13 14.45
CA GLY A 96 11.63 -10.41 13.78
C GLY A 96 13.07 -10.64 13.33
N THR A 97 14.00 -9.72 13.67
CA THR A 97 15.36 -9.69 13.08
C THR A 97 16.16 -10.97 13.28
N ILE A 98 16.05 -11.60 14.45
CA ILE A 98 16.80 -12.83 14.78
C ILE A 98 16.32 -13.98 13.88
N GLU A 99 15.01 -14.23 13.84
CA GLU A 99 14.44 -15.29 13.00
C GLU A 99 14.66 -15.04 11.51
N ILE A 100 14.59 -13.79 11.04
CA ILE A 100 14.94 -13.44 9.66
C ILE A 100 16.41 -13.77 9.38
N SER A 101 17.31 -13.42 10.29
CA SER A 101 18.75 -13.69 10.12
C SER A 101 19.04 -15.20 10.06
N GLU A 102 18.35 -15.99 10.88
CA GLU A 102 18.42 -17.46 10.85
C GLU A 102 17.89 -18.03 9.53
N ALA A 103 16.76 -17.54 9.03
CA ALA A 103 16.20 -17.94 7.75
C ALA A 103 17.13 -17.59 6.58
N LYS A 104 17.69 -16.37 6.57
CA LYS A 104 18.66 -15.92 5.56
C LYS A 104 19.95 -16.75 5.58
N ALA A 105 20.42 -17.16 6.76
CA ALA A 105 21.58 -18.05 6.88
C ALA A 105 21.30 -19.44 6.30
N GLN A 106 20.15 -20.05 6.61
CA GLN A 106 19.74 -21.33 6.03
C GLN A 106 19.57 -21.25 4.51
N LEU A 107 18.98 -20.15 4.03
CA LEU A 107 18.80 -19.88 2.61
C LEU A 107 20.15 -19.70 1.88
N HIS A 108 21.12 -19.02 2.50
CA HIS A 108 22.49 -18.90 1.98
C HIS A 108 23.11 -20.28 1.77
N ASP A 109 22.99 -21.18 2.75
CA ASP A 109 23.52 -22.54 2.65
C ASP A 109 22.84 -23.35 1.54
N ILE A 110 21.52 -23.20 1.35
CA ILE A 110 20.77 -23.86 0.26
C ILE A 110 21.29 -23.38 -1.11
N ILE A 111 21.42 -22.07 -1.29
CA ILE A 111 21.89 -21.45 -2.55
C ILE A 111 23.32 -21.90 -2.89
N ILE A 112 24.23 -21.83 -1.92
CA ILE A 112 25.65 -22.17 -2.14
C ILE A 112 25.84 -23.68 -2.34
N SER A 113 25.12 -24.52 -1.59
CA SER A 113 25.26 -25.96 -1.72
C SER A 113 24.62 -26.51 -3.00
N SER A 114 23.75 -25.73 -3.67
CA SER A 114 22.90 -26.18 -4.79
C SER A 114 22.12 -27.47 -4.48
N LYS A 115 21.99 -27.81 -3.20
CA LYS A 115 21.19 -28.92 -2.71
C LYS A 115 19.79 -28.37 -2.50
N VAL A 116 19.00 -28.33 -3.56
CA VAL A 116 17.55 -28.30 -3.37
C VAL A 116 17.22 -29.54 -2.54
N ALA A 117 16.44 -29.35 -1.47
CA ALA A 117 15.87 -30.45 -0.71
C ALA A 117 14.89 -31.22 -1.61
N ASN A 118 15.41 -32.03 -2.53
CA ASN A 118 14.66 -33.12 -3.15
C ASN A 118 14.41 -34.15 -2.05
N GLY A 119 13.38 -33.89 -1.25
CA GLY A 119 13.06 -34.65 -0.06
C GLY A 119 11.69 -34.31 0.50
N GLY A 120 10.70 -34.11 -0.36
CA GLY A 120 9.29 -33.99 0.03
C GLY A 120 8.42 -34.77 -0.93
N ASP A 121 7.67 -35.74 -0.40
CA ASP A 121 6.68 -36.61 -1.02
C ASP A 121 5.91 -35.93 -2.22
N PRO A 122 5.74 -36.58 -3.39
CA PRO A 122 4.93 -36.05 -4.50
C PRO A 122 3.47 -35.72 -4.13
N ALA A 123 3.02 -36.14 -2.94
CA ALA A 123 1.71 -35.87 -2.36
C ALA A 123 1.64 -34.54 -1.56
N GLY A 124 2.76 -33.86 -1.32
CA GLY A 124 2.83 -32.61 -0.55
C GLY A 124 2.64 -31.34 -1.37
N PHE A 125 2.11 -30.27 -0.75
CA PHE A 125 1.97 -28.98 -1.41
C PHE A 125 3.34 -28.31 -1.67
N PRO A 126 3.59 -27.70 -2.84
CA PRO A 126 4.91 -27.15 -3.21
C PRO A 126 5.47 -26.08 -2.26
N TRP A 127 4.62 -25.30 -1.59
CA TRP A 127 5.05 -24.24 -0.65
C TRP A 127 5.39 -24.75 0.76
N MET A 128 5.33 -26.06 0.99
CA MET A 128 5.60 -26.68 2.30
C MET A 128 7.06 -27.11 2.46
N VAL A 129 7.87 -27.03 1.39
CA VAL A 129 9.28 -27.45 1.40
C VAL A 129 10.20 -26.29 1.76
N ASP A 130 11.31 -26.61 2.42
CA ASP A 130 12.35 -25.64 2.75
C ASP A 130 12.98 -25.07 1.47
N GLY A 131 12.99 -23.74 1.34
CA GLY A 131 13.62 -23.07 0.20
C GLY A 131 12.90 -23.33 -1.13
N ALA A 132 11.57 -23.45 -1.08
CA ALA A 132 10.74 -23.54 -2.29
C ALA A 132 11.13 -22.46 -3.31
N ASP A 133 11.15 -22.82 -4.59
CA ASP A 133 11.52 -21.96 -5.73
C ASP A 133 12.99 -21.53 -5.86
N VAL A 134 13.89 -21.96 -4.96
CA VAL A 134 15.32 -21.74 -5.17
C VAL A 134 15.82 -22.57 -6.36
N SER A 135 16.38 -21.90 -7.36
CA SER A 135 16.90 -22.52 -8.58
C SER A 135 17.96 -23.60 -8.29
N THR A 136 17.91 -24.72 -9.00
CA THR A 136 18.92 -25.80 -8.89
C THR A 136 20.32 -25.36 -9.32
N ASN A 137 20.41 -24.33 -10.17
CA ASN A 137 21.67 -23.78 -10.67
C ASN A 137 22.08 -22.49 -9.94
N ALA A 138 21.54 -22.23 -8.75
CA ALA A 138 21.73 -20.96 -8.04
C ALA A 138 23.20 -20.56 -7.82
N ALA A 139 24.11 -21.52 -7.61
CA ALA A 139 25.54 -21.21 -7.46
C ALA A 139 26.19 -20.68 -8.76
N GLN A 140 25.78 -21.20 -9.92
CA GLN A 140 26.24 -20.67 -11.22
C GLN A 140 25.63 -19.30 -11.47
N LEU A 141 24.31 -19.15 -11.25
CA LEU A 141 23.62 -17.87 -11.40
C LEU A 141 24.22 -16.77 -10.52
N LEU A 142 24.69 -17.10 -9.31
CA LEU A 142 25.41 -16.15 -8.44
C LEU A 142 26.72 -15.64 -9.06
N THR A 143 27.42 -16.52 -9.78
CA THR A 143 28.67 -16.14 -10.47
C THR A 143 28.34 -15.22 -11.64
N ASP A 144 27.35 -15.60 -12.46
CA ASP A 144 26.87 -14.79 -13.58
C ASP A 144 26.37 -13.42 -13.10
N LEU A 145 25.64 -13.38 -11.97
CA LEU A 145 25.15 -12.16 -11.32
C LEU A 145 26.31 -11.21 -10.98
N ALA A 146 27.40 -11.72 -10.38
CA ALA A 146 28.54 -10.90 -10.00
C ALA A 146 29.33 -10.39 -11.22
N GLU A 147 29.51 -11.21 -12.24
CA GLU A 147 30.18 -10.82 -13.48
C GLU A 147 29.40 -9.72 -14.21
N LEU A 148 28.09 -9.91 -14.39
CA LEU A 148 27.21 -8.94 -15.03
C LEU A 148 27.10 -7.65 -14.22
N THR A 149 27.02 -7.72 -12.88
CA THR A 149 27.00 -6.53 -12.01
C THR A 149 28.28 -5.70 -12.17
N LYS A 150 29.44 -6.37 -12.31
CA LYS A 150 30.74 -5.71 -12.52
C LYS A 150 30.84 -5.06 -13.90
N GLU A 151 30.26 -5.68 -14.92
CA GLU A 151 30.17 -5.11 -16.28
C GLU A 151 29.33 -3.83 -16.29
N ILE A 152 28.12 -3.87 -15.71
CA ILE A 152 27.25 -2.68 -15.57
C ILE A 152 27.95 -1.58 -14.79
N THR A 153 28.60 -1.92 -13.65
CA THR A 153 29.34 -0.94 -12.85
C THR A 153 30.45 -0.26 -13.65
N SER A 154 31.12 -1.01 -14.53
CA SER A 154 32.20 -0.48 -15.38
C SER A 154 31.68 0.46 -16.46
N GLN A 155 30.50 0.18 -17.04
CA GLN A 155 29.85 1.06 -18.00
C GLN A 155 29.39 2.37 -17.36
N VAL A 156 28.70 2.29 -16.22
CA VAL A 156 28.24 3.49 -15.48
C VAL A 156 29.42 4.35 -15.03
N LYS A 157 30.56 3.74 -14.69
CA LYS A 157 31.78 4.49 -14.37
C LYS A 157 32.23 5.37 -15.54
N ARG A 158 32.28 4.82 -16.77
CA ARG A 158 32.68 5.57 -17.97
C ARG A 158 31.74 6.76 -18.19
N LEU A 159 30.43 6.55 -18.10
CA LEU A 159 29.44 7.63 -18.19
C LEU A 159 29.68 8.73 -17.14
N SER A 160 30.08 8.35 -15.92
CA SER A 160 30.40 9.34 -14.88
C SER A 160 31.71 10.08 -15.12
N ASP A 161 32.70 9.42 -15.73
CA ASP A 161 33.98 10.03 -16.06
C ASP A 161 33.78 11.01 -17.25
N ASP A 162 33.00 10.63 -18.26
CA ASP A 162 32.69 11.45 -19.44
C ASP A 162 31.92 12.75 -19.06
N GLU A 163 30.92 12.66 -18.16
CA GLU A 163 30.19 13.84 -17.66
C GLU A 163 31.12 14.84 -16.96
N ASN A 164 32.10 14.35 -16.20
CA ASN A 164 33.07 15.21 -15.51
C ASN A 164 34.03 15.90 -16.49
N GLU A 165 34.40 15.23 -17.58
CA GLU A 165 35.26 15.81 -18.62
C GLU A 165 34.53 16.91 -19.42
N GLU A 166 33.26 16.69 -19.79
CA GLU A 166 32.45 17.72 -20.48
C GLU A 166 32.28 18.98 -19.62
N VAL A 167 31.95 18.81 -18.33
CA VAL A 167 31.80 19.93 -17.38
C VAL A 167 33.12 20.68 -17.15
N ALA A 168 34.26 19.98 -17.20
CA ALA A 168 35.58 20.63 -17.10
C ALA A 168 35.94 21.46 -18.35
N THR A 169 35.35 21.15 -19.51
CA THR A 169 35.58 21.88 -20.77
C THR A 169 34.65 23.08 -20.99
N ASP A 170 33.47 23.08 -20.37
CA ASP A 170 32.42 24.10 -20.58
C ASP A 170 32.26 25.02 -19.36
N SER A 171 33.29 25.84 -19.09
CA SER A 171 33.36 26.70 -17.89
C SER A 171 32.37 27.88 -17.85
N ASP A 172 31.60 28.11 -18.91
CA ASP A 172 30.66 29.25 -19.06
C ASP A 172 29.18 28.84 -19.04
N SER A 173 28.85 27.55 -18.96
CA SER A 173 27.46 27.10 -18.81
C SER A 173 26.95 27.36 -17.39
N PRO A 174 25.73 27.91 -17.22
CA PRO A 174 25.19 28.17 -15.89
C PRO A 174 25.04 26.83 -15.18
N ASN A 175 25.91 26.56 -14.22
CA ASN A 175 25.74 25.49 -13.23
C ASN A 175 24.30 25.56 -12.76
N HIS A 176 23.43 24.64 -13.20
CA HIS A 176 22.15 24.47 -12.55
C HIS A 176 22.50 23.89 -11.18
N PRO A 177 22.50 24.69 -10.09
CA PRO A 177 22.87 24.16 -8.80
C PRO A 177 21.81 23.12 -8.51
N TYR A 178 22.25 21.88 -8.37
CA TYR A 178 21.39 20.77 -8.00
C TYR A 178 20.82 21.08 -6.62
N ASP A 179 19.63 21.68 -6.60
CA ASP A 179 18.89 21.91 -5.38
C ASP A 179 18.00 20.69 -5.18
N GLN A 180 18.55 19.75 -4.42
CA GLN A 180 17.85 18.54 -3.98
C GLN A 180 16.48 18.90 -3.37
N ALA A 181 16.34 20.07 -2.74
CA ALA A 181 15.07 20.55 -2.19
C ALA A 181 14.08 21.04 -3.26
N LYS A 182 14.53 21.47 -4.44
CA LYS A 182 13.69 21.97 -5.55
C LYS A 182 13.26 20.85 -6.50
N ALA A 183 14.07 19.81 -6.63
CA ALA A 183 13.80 18.63 -7.45
C ALA A 183 12.82 17.63 -6.82
N LEU A 184 12.69 17.64 -5.48
CA LEU A 184 11.78 16.77 -4.73
C LEU A 184 10.29 16.96 -5.07
N TRP A 185 9.91 18.03 -5.78
CA TRP A 185 8.50 18.48 -5.85
C TRP A 185 7.94 18.73 -7.25
N ARG A 186 8.67 18.49 -8.35
CA ARG A 186 8.14 18.72 -9.71
C ARG A 186 8.28 17.50 -10.60
N THR A 187 7.16 16.96 -11.04
CA THR A 187 7.06 15.82 -12.00
C THR A 187 7.69 16.13 -13.36
N GLU A 188 7.65 17.38 -13.80
CA GLU A 188 8.20 17.83 -15.09
C GLU A 188 9.73 17.70 -15.15
N ILE A 189 10.42 17.84 -14.01
CA ILE A 189 11.88 17.83 -13.94
C ILE A 189 12.48 16.46 -14.31
N ASP A 190 11.83 15.35 -13.92
CA ASP A 190 12.40 14.03 -14.20
C ASP A 190 12.31 13.67 -15.68
N MET A 191 11.21 14.01 -16.36
CA MET A 191 11.03 13.75 -17.80
C MET A 191 11.98 14.57 -18.67
N ASP A 192 12.15 15.86 -18.36
CA ASP A 192 13.10 16.73 -19.08
C ASP A 192 14.54 16.23 -18.92
N ARG A 193 14.89 15.67 -17.75
CA ARG A 193 16.20 15.07 -17.50
C ARG A 193 16.42 13.79 -18.28
N ILE A 194 15.43 12.91 -18.33
CA ILE A 194 15.48 11.69 -19.13
C ILE A 194 15.68 12.06 -20.61
N ALA A 195 14.92 13.04 -21.11
CA ALA A 195 15.09 13.56 -22.47
C ALA A 195 16.47 14.17 -22.73
N ALA A 196 17.12 14.73 -21.70
CA ALA A 196 18.48 15.23 -21.75
C ALA A 196 19.56 14.14 -21.60
N GLY A 197 19.19 12.85 -21.54
CA GLY A 197 20.14 11.74 -21.40
C GLY A 197 20.65 11.50 -19.98
N LEU A 198 20.09 12.20 -18.98
CA LEU A 198 20.51 12.09 -17.59
C LEU A 198 19.74 10.98 -16.83
N PRO A 199 20.31 10.43 -15.75
CA PRO A 199 19.60 9.46 -14.91
C PRO A 199 18.33 10.04 -14.26
N CYS A 200 17.28 9.21 -14.18
CA CYS A 200 15.98 9.52 -13.59
C CYS A 200 16.05 9.71 -12.06
N GLY A 201 15.05 10.40 -11.50
CA GLY A 201 14.85 10.55 -10.06
C GLY A 201 15.87 11.48 -9.42
N SER A 202 16.41 12.43 -10.20
CA SER A 202 17.47 13.34 -9.76
C SER A 202 18.77 12.63 -9.35
N GLU A 203 19.14 11.50 -9.98
CA GLU A 203 20.46 10.86 -9.79
C GLU A 203 21.48 11.50 -10.74
N SER A 204 22.73 11.65 -10.31
CA SER A 204 23.85 11.96 -11.22
C SER A 204 24.57 10.67 -11.60
N PHE A 205 25.36 10.67 -12.67
CA PHE A 205 26.12 9.46 -13.04
C PHE A 205 27.09 9.04 -11.93
N LEU A 206 27.65 10.00 -11.19
CA LEU A 206 28.49 9.70 -10.02
C LEU A 206 27.72 8.95 -8.91
N LEU A 207 26.49 9.36 -8.62
CA LEU A 207 25.64 8.68 -7.62
C LEU A 207 25.21 7.29 -8.12
N MET A 208 24.87 7.17 -9.41
CA MET A 208 24.55 5.90 -10.05
C MET A 208 25.74 4.94 -9.99
N PHE A 209 26.95 5.42 -10.28
CA PHE A 209 28.18 4.65 -10.14
C PHE A 209 28.42 4.23 -8.69
N ALA A 210 28.25 5.13 -7.73
CA ALA A 210 28.42 4.81 -6.32
C ALA A 210 27.45 3.71 -5.85
N ARG A 211 26.21 3.72 -6.34
CA ARG A 211 25.21 2.67 -6.09
C ARG A 211 25.65 1.33 -6.66
N TRP A 212 25.93 1.25 -7.97
CA TRP A 212 26.35 0.00 -8.61
C TRP A 212 27.65 -0.53 -8.01
N LYS A 213 28.60 0.35 -7.70
CA LYS A 213 29.87 -0.03 -7.06
C LYS A 213 29.69 -0.58 -5.64
N LYS A 214 28.72 -0.04 -4.90
CA LYS A 214 28.33 -0.58 -3.60
C LYS A 214 27.78 -2.00 -3.74
N LEU A 215 26.83 -2.21 -4.65
CA LEU A 215 26.23 -3.52 -4.91
C LEU A 215 27.27 -4.56 -5.36
N GLU A 216 28.17 -4.19 -6.28
CA GLU A 216 29.29 -5.04 -6.72
C GLU A 216 30.15 -5.51 -5.53
N ARG A 217 30.56 -4.58 -4.67
CA ARG A 217 31.42 -4.87 -3.51
C ARG A 217 30.70 -5.69 -2.44
N ASP A 218 29.43 -5.36 -2.18
CA ASP A 218 28.67 -5.97 -1.11
C ASP A 218 28.22 -7.39 -1.51
N LEU A 219 27.95 -7.65 -2.80
CA LEU A 219 27.61 -8.99 -3.32
C LEU A 219 28.77 -9.99 -3.20
N TYR A 220 29.98 -9.61 -3.62
CA TYR A 220 31.11 -10.54 -3.67
C TYR A 220 32.35 -10.00 -2.96
N ASN A 221 32.73 -10.67 -1.88
CA ASN A 221 33.95 -10.34 -1.15
C ASN A 221 35.16 -11.04 -1.79
N GLU A 222 35.91 -10.33 -2.64
CA GLU A 222 37.11 -10.86 -3.32
C GLU A 222 38.16 -11.44 -2.36
N ARG A 223 38.34 -10.82 -1.17
CA ARG A 223 39.34 -11.27 -0.18
C ARG A 223 38.96 -12.60 0.46
N LYS A 224 37.67 -12.80 0.75
CA LYS A 224 37.14 -14.01 1.39
C LYS A 224 36.63 -15.04 0.38
N LYS A 225 36.58 -14.69 -0.91
CA LYS A 225 35.98 -15.48 -2.00
C LYS A 225 34.58 -15.99 -1.64
N ARG A 226 33.75 -15.11 -1.09
CA ARG A 226 32.42 -15.46 -0.55
C ARG A 226 31.37 -14.49 -1.08
N PHE A 227 30.24 -15.05 -1.52
CA PHE A 227 29.04 -14.32 -1.87
C PHE A 227 28.20 -13.97 -0.64
N ASP A 228 27.59 -12.79 -0.67
CA ASP A 228 26.51 -12.37 0.20
C ASP A 228 25.18 -12.44 -0.57
N THR A 229 24.40 -13.50 -0.32
CA THR A 229 23.11 -13.71 -1.00
C THR A 229 22.05 -12.72 -0.58
N THR A 230 22.26 -11.94 0.50
CA THR A 230 21.30 -10.92 0.94
C THR A 230 21.25 -9.71 0.01
N GLN A 231 22.24 -9.57 -0.89
CA GLN A 231 22.30 -8.49 -1.88
C GLN A 231 21.52 -8.82 -3.18
N ILE A 232 21.02 -10.05 -3.33
CA ILE A 232 20.26 -10.46 -4.52
C ILE A 232 19.02 -9.58 -4.74
N PRO A 233 18.16 -9.33 -3.72
CA PRO A 233 17.00 -8.46 -3.89
C PRO A 233 17.39 -7.02 -4.28
N ASP A 234 18.43 -6.46 -3.66
CA ASP A 234 18.89 -5.09 -3.93
C ASP A 234 19.40 -4.91 -5.38
N ILE A 235 20.11 -5.92 -5.91
CA ILE A 235 20.57 -5.94 -7.30
C ILE A 235 19.39 -6.08 -8.25
N TYR A 236 18.49 -7.03 -7.99
CA TYR A 236 17.30 -7.23 -8.79
C TYR A 236 16.44 -5.96 -8.85
N ASP A 237 16.22 -5.30 -7.72
CA ASP A 237 15.49 -4.03 -7.65
C ASP A 237 16.20 -2.90 -8.42
N SER A 238 17.53 -2.84 -8.35
CA SER A 238 18.33 -1.87 -9.11
C SER A 238 18.26 -2.11 -10.61
N CYS A 239 18.25 -3.37 -11.06
CA CYS A 239 18.05 -3.73 -12.47
C CYS A 239 16.66 -3.30 -12.94
N LYS A 240 15.63 -3.65 -12.16
CA LYS A 240 14.24 -3.30 -12.44
C LYS A 240 14.03 -1.78 -12.52
N TYR A 241 14.66 -1.03 -11.61
CA TYR A 241 14.65 0.43 -11.63
C TYR A 241 15.33 0.98 -12.89
N ASP A 242 16.53 0.51 -13.20
CA ASP A 242 17.30 1.04 -14.33
C ASP A 242 16.70 0.62 -15.69
N LEU A 243 16.08 -0.56 -15.79
CA LEU A 243 15.32 -0.96 -16.99
C LEU A 243 14.07 -0.12 -17.20
N LEU A 244 13.38 0.26 -16.13
CA LEU A 244 12.14 1.03 -16.22
C LEU A 244 12.42 2.52 -16.46
N HIS A 245 13.39 3.09 -15.75
CA HIS A 245 13.59 4.54 -15.67
C HIS A 245 14.81 5.06 -16.42
N ASN A 246 15.77 4.18 -16.71
CA ASN A 246 17.06 4.53 -17.28
C ASN A 246 17.37 3.71 -18.55
N SER A 247 16.34 3.18 -19.23
CA SER A 247 16.50 2.39 -20.45
C SER A 247 17.19 3.18 -21.57
N HIS A 248 17.00 4.50 -21.60
CA HIS A 248 17.67 5.43 -22.53
C HIS A 248 19.19 5.45 -22.41
N LEU A 249 19.76 5.00 -21.28
CA LEU A 249 21.21 4.89 -21.10
C LEU A 249 21.82 3.71 -21.87
N ASN A 250 21.00 2.78 -22.38
CA ASN A 250 21.42 1.65 -23.22
C ASN A 250 22.58 0.82 -22.62
N LEU A 251 22.49 0.52 -21.31
CA LEU A 251 23.51 -0.29 -20.61
C LEU A 251 23.50 -1.73 -21.13
N ASN A 252 24.60 -2.13 -21.77
CA ASN A 252 24.74 -3.45 -22.38
C ASN A 252 24.78 -4.54 -21.30
N GLY A 253 23.94 -5.57 -21.44
CA GLY A 253 23.84 -6.68 -20.49
C GLY A 253 22.92 -6.41 -19.29
N LEU A 254 22.28 -5.23 -19.18
CA LEU A 254 21.37 -4.92 -18.06
C LEU A 254 20.15 -5.85 -18.04
N HIS A 255 19.62 -6.19 -19.22
CA HIS A 255 18.50 -7.11 -19.34
C HIS A 255 18.89 -8.56 -19.01
N ASP A 256 20.12 -8.98 -19.33
CA ASP A 256 20.63 -10.29 -18.93
C ASP A 256 20.87 -10.36 -17.42
N LEU A 257 21.40 -9.28 -16.83
CA LEU A 257 21.53 -9.13 -15.39
C LEU A 257 20.17 -9.20 -14.71
N PHE A 258 19.15 -8.52 -15.24
CA PHE A 258 17.78 -8.58 -14.75
C PHE A 258 17.27 -10.03 -14.72
N LYS A 259 17.36 -10.77 -15.83
CA LYS A 259 16.94 -12.18 -15.90
C LYS A 259 17.64 -13.07 -14.87
N VAL A 260 18.97 -12.96 -14.77
CA VAL A 260 19.75 -13.75 -13.80
C VAL A 260 19.35 -13.39 -12.37
N SER A 261 19.23 -12.10 -12.08
CA SER A 261 18.83 -11.61 -10.76
C SER A 261 17.40 -12.01 -10.40
N GLN A 262 16.47 -12.03 -11.37
CA GLN A 262 15.08 -12.47 -11.19
C GLN A 262 15.01 -13.96 -10.80
N LEU A 263 15.70 -14.83 -11.55
CA LEU A 263 15.72 -16.27 -11.25
C LEU A 263 16.25 -16.60 -9.85
N LEU A 264 17.13 -15.75 -9.31
CA LEU A 264 17.61 -15.86 -7.93
C LEU A 264 16.61 -15.22 -6.94
N ALA A 265 16.11 -14.03 -7.25
CA ALA A 265 15.19 -13.26 -6.41
C ALA A 265 13.87 -14.00 -6.17
N ASP A 266 13.34 -14.71 -7.17
CA ASP A 266 12.11 -15.51 -7.07
C ASP A 266 12.17 -16.57 -5.96
N GLY A 267 13.36 -17.13 -5.72
CA GLY A 267 13.60 -18.06 -4.62
C GLY A 267 14.04 -17.37 -3.34
N VAL A 268 14.66 -16.18 -3.43
CA VAL A 268 15.20 -15.48 -2.26
C VAL A 268 14.13 -14.69 -1.53
N ILE A 269 13.43 -13.78 -2.21
CA ILE A 269 12.51 -12.80 -1.62
C ILE A 269 11.41 -13.46 -0.78
N PRO A 270 10.67 -14.48 -1.28
CA PRO A 270 9.65 -15.14 -0.47
C PRO A 270 10.20 -15.85 0.77
N ASN A 271 11.45 -16.33 0.71
CA ASN A 271 12.08 -17.15 1.74
C ASN A 271 12.90 -16.34 2.75
N GLU A 272 13.17 -15.05 2.48
CA GLU A 272 13.79 -14.14 3.45
C GLU A 272 12.96 -14.00 4.74
N TYR A 273 11.64 -14.11 4.61
CA TYR A 273 10.69 -14.03 5.74
C TYR A 273 10.29 -15.40 6.27
N GLY A 274 11.16 -16.41 6.09
CA GLY A 274 11.02 -17.78 6.57
C GLY A 274 11.06 -18.78 5.42
N ILE A 275 11.85 -19.86 5.55
CA ILE A 275 12.05 -20.82 4.46
C ILE A 275 10.95 -21.89 4.37
N ASN A 276 10.12 -22.01 5.40
CA ASN A 276 8.98 -22.94 5.47
C ASN A 276 7.78 -22.32 6.20
N PRO A 277 6.57 -22.90 6.07
CA PRO A 277 5.35 -22.35 6.65
C PRO A 277 5.40 -22.03 8.14
N LYS A 278 6.06 -22.86 8.95
CA LYS A 278 6.18 -22.63 10.41
C LYS A 278 7.07 -21.43 10.71
N GLN A 279 8.22 -21.32 10.03
CA GLN A 279 9.08 -20.14 10.15
C GLN A 279 8.39 -18.88 9.64
N LYS A 280 7.68 -18.97 8.50
CA LYS A 280 6.91 -17.85 7.92
C LYS A 280 5.84 -17.34 8.89
N LEU A 281 5.11 -18.24 9.57
CA LEU A 281 4.15 -17.86 10.61
C LEU A 281 4.84 -17.21 11.81
N LYS A 282 5.96 -17.77 12.28
CA LYS A 282 6.70 -17.26 13.43
C LYS A 282 7.25 -15.84 13.17
N ILE A 283 7.87 -15.61 12.01
CA ILE A 283 8.37 -14.29 11.60
C ILE A 283 7.20 -13.33 11.40
N GLY A 284 6.19 -13.74 10.63
CA GLY A 284 5.03 -12.91 10.33
C GLY A 284 4.27 -12.46 11.58
N SER A 285 4.08 -13.35 12.56
CA SER A 285 3.39 -13.04 13.82
C SER A 285 4.15 -12.08 14.73
N LYS A 286 5.46 -11.92 14.56
CA LYS A 286 6.25 -10.90 15.27
C LYS A 286 6.14 -9.55 14.60
N ILE A 287 6.35 -9.51 13.28
CA ILE A 287 6.38 -8.25 12.51
C ILE A 287 4.98 -7.65 12.40
N ALA A 288 3.99 -8.43 11.96
CA ALA A 288 2.63 -7.94 11.75
C ALA A 288 1.78 -7.84 13.04
N ARG A 289 2.34 -8.15 14.22
CA ARG A 289 1.60 -8.28 15.49
C ARG A 289 0.74 -7.05 15.81
N ARG A 290 1.35 -5.87 15.69
CA ARG A 290 0.74 -4.59 16.04
C ARG A 290 -0.30 -4.17 15.03
N LEU A 291 0.03 -4.28 13.73
CA LEU A 291 -0.91 -4.01 12.65
C LEU A 291 -2.15 -4.91 12.74
N LEU A 292 -1.96 -6.21 12.96
CA LEU A 292 -3.06 -7.17 13.10
C LEU A 292 -3.93 -6.87 14.32
N GLY A 293 -3.32 -6.51 15.46
CA GLY A 293 -4.05 -6.02 16.63
C GLY A 293 -4.88 -4.79 16.33
N LYS A 294 -4.31 -3.81 15.60
CA LYS A 294 -5.03 -2.58 15.22
C LYS A 294 -6.20 -2.87 14.29
N ILE A 295 -6.01 -3.76 13.31
CA ILE A 295 -7.07 -4.21 12.40
C ILE A 295 -8.23 -4.82 13.20
N LEU A 296 -7.94 -5.73 14.14
CA LEU A 296 -8.97 -6.32 14.99
C LEU A 296 -9.69 -5.28 15.85
N ILE A 297 -8.96 -4.33 16.44
CA ILE A 297 -9.54 -3.22 17.20
C ILE A 297 -10.49 -2.38 16.34
N ASP A 298 -10.11 -2.04 15.11
CA ASP A 298 -10.99 -1.26 14.22
C ASP A 298 -12.23 -2.03 13.78
N LEU A 299 -12.10 -3.33 13.50
CA LEU A 299 -13.24 -4.19 13.18
C LEU A 299 -14.21 -4.28 14.37
N HIS A 300 -13.69 -4.50 15.58
CA HIS A 300 -14.51 -4.57 16.80
C HIS A 300 -15.15 -3.23 17.18
N ASN A 301 -14.44 -2.12 17.02
CA ASN A 301 -15.00 -0.78 17.24
C ASN A 301 -16.14 -0.51 16.27
N THR A 302 -15.98 -0.86 14.99
CA THR A 302 -17.03 -0.71 13.98
C THR A 302 -18.25 -1.56 14.35
N ARG A 303 -18.06 -2.83 14.75
CA ARG A 303 -19.16 -3.68 15.26
C ARG A 303 -19.87 -3.03 16.46
N ARG A 304 -19.11 -2.56 17.46
CA ARG A 304 -19.67 -1.97 18.69
C ARG A 304 -20.51 -0.73 18.40
N GLU A 305 -19.99 0.18 17.58
CA GLU A 305 -20.69 1.41 17.21
C GLU A 305 -22.01 1.11 16.45
N ILE A 306 -22.02 0.10 15.59
CA ILE A 306 -23.22 -0.35 14.89
C ILE A 306 -24.26 -0.91 15.88
N THR A 307 -23.82 -1.77 16.80
CA THR A 307 -24.70 -2.35 17.83
C THR A 307 -25.27 -1.29 18.78
N GLU A 308 -24.46 -0.31 19.19
CA GLU A 308 -24.90 0.80 20.05
C GLU A 308 -25.99 1.64 19.38
N VAL A 309 -25.81 1.98 18.11
CA VAL A 309 -26.85 2.72 17.36
C VAL A 309 -28.10 1.89 17.15
N ALA A 310 -27.98 0.59 16.87
CA ALA A 310 -29.15 -0.28 16.76
C ALA A 310 -29.94 -0.35 18.08
N ALA A 311 -29.25 -0.37 19.22
CA ALA A 311 -29.86 -0.32 20.55
C ALA A 311 -30.56 1.03 20.84
N GLU A 312 -29.98 2.15 20.40
CA GLU A 312 -30.59 3.49 20.52
C GLU A 312 -31.84 3.64 19.62
N SER A 313 -31.82 3.07 18.42
CA SER A 313 -32.98 3.10 17.50
C SER A 313 -34.15 2.24 17.99
N SER A 314 -33.86 1.11 18.63
CA SER A 314 -34.90 0.21 19.18
C SER A 314 -35.53 0.75 20.47
N THR A 315 -34.79 1.53 21.27
CA THR A 315 -35.30 2.17 22.50
C THR A 315 -36.21 3.38 22.24
N ARG A 316 -36.23 3.94 21.03
CA ARG A 316 -37.14 5.03 20.63
C ARG A 316 -38.49 4.54 20.07
N HIS A 317 -38.66 3.24 19.86
CA HIS A 317 -39.92 2.65 19.40
C HIS A 317 -40.70 2.02 20.56
N ASP A 318 -41.31 2.85 21.40
CA ASP A 318 -42.52 2.43 22.13
C ASP A 318 -43.71 2.35 21.15
N PRO A 319 -44.60 1.35 21.26
CA PRO A 319 -45.52 0.99 20.20
C PRO A 319 -46.76 1.88 20.22
N ILE A 320 -46.80 2.93 19.41
CA ILE A 320 -48.07 3.45 18.90
C ILE A 320 -48.37 2.70 17.60
N VAL A 321 -49.30 1.76 17.72
CA VAL A 321 -49.91 1.03 16.61
C VAL A 321 -50.40 2.03 15.55
N VAL A 322 -49.70 2.10 14.42
CA VAL A 322 -50.30 2.56 13.16
C VAL A 322 -49.93 1.56 12.07
N SER A 323 -50.98 0.90 11.58
CA SER A 323 -50.98 -0.18 10.62
C SER A 323 -50.17 0.11 9.36
N SER A 324 -49.43 -0.91 8.93
CA SER A 324 -48.85 -1.08 7.61
C SER A 324 -49.93 -0.99 6.52
N THR A 325 -49.97 0.12 5.80
CA THR A 325 -50.35 0.19 4.37
C THR A 325 -50.16 1.62 3.88
N LYS A 326 -49.45 1.77 2.74
CA LYS A 326 -49.10 3.02 2.02
C LYS A 326 -47.77 3.68 2.41
N ARG A 327 -46.67 3.07 1.96
CA ARG A 327 -45.46 3.79 1.56
C ARG A 327 -44.92 3.22 0.24
N LYS A 328 -45.73 3.36 -0.80
CA LYS A 328 -45.28 3.45 -2.20
C LYS A 328 -45.97 4.70 -2.75
N GLU A 329 -45.23 5.46 -3.55
CA GLU A 329 -45.60 6.73 -4.19
C GLU A 329 -45.47 7.98 -3.30
N ARG A 330 -44.27 8.58 -3.36
CA ARG A 330 -44.13 9.98 -3.76
C ARG A 330 -42.67 10.31 -4.08
N CYS A 331 -42.34 10.21 -5.36
CA CYS A 331 -41.37 11.09 -6.00
C CYS A 331 -42.11 11.77 -7.16
N TYR A 332 -41.68 12.99 -7.51
CA TYR A 332 -42.22 13.88 -8.56
C TYR A 332 -43.43 14.76 -8.22
N HIS A 333 -43.14 15.95 -7.69
CA HIS A 333 -43.36 17.25 -8.33
C HIS A 333 -43.19 18.32 -7.24
N ASP A 334 -42.23 19.24 -7.40
CA ASP A 334 -42.71 20.62 -7.43
C ASP A 334 -41.80 21.51 -8.28
N SER A 335 -42.49 22.24 -9.14
CA SER A 335 -41.98 23.13 -10.16
C SER A 335 -41.75 24.52 -9.59
N VAL A 336 -40.71 25.17 -10.12
CA VAL A 336 -40.51 26.61 -10.27
C VAL A 336 -41.77 27.45 -10.01
N ARG A 337 -41.72 28.31 -8.99
CA ARG A 337 -42.43 29.60 -9.01
C ARG A 337 -41.66 30.67 -8.24
N ASN A 338 -41.22 31.64 -9.03
CA ASN A 338 -40.66 32.91 -8.62
C ASN A 338 -41.84 33.86 -8.34
N GLU A 339 -41.86 34.55 -7.21
CA GLU A 339 -42.40 35.92 -7.11
C GLU A 339 -42.06 36.57 -5.75
N ASN A 340 -41.65 37.84 -5.84
CA ASN A 340 -41.22 38.74 -4.77
C ASN A 340 -42.41 39.24 -3.93
N PHE A 341 -42.23 39.47 -2.62
CA PHE A 341 -42.54 40.75 -1.95
C PHE A 341 -42.19 40.73 -0.44
N GLU A 342 -41.94 41.93 0.06
CA GLU A 342 -41.39 42.35 1.35
C GLU A 342 -42.21 42.00 2.61
N GLY A 343 -41.52 41.92 3.76
CA GLY A 343 -41.97 42.63 4.97
C GLY A 343 -42.29 41.80 6.21
N SER A 344 -41.63 42.18 7.31
CA SER A 344 -42.05 42.11 8.72
C SER A 344 -41.68 40.89 9.57
N SER A 345 -40.91 41.24 10.60
CA SER A 345 -40.62 40.54 11.85
C SER A 345 -41.84 39.96 12.57
N THR A 346 -41.67 38.80 13.21
CA THR A 346 -41.80 38.60 14.67
C THR A 346 -41.29 37.21 15.04
N ASP A 347 -40.52 37.15 16.13
CA ASP A 347 -40.02 35.95 16.80
C ASP A 347 -41.12 34.94 17.11
N GLU A 348 -40.93 33.67 16.75
CA GLU A 348 -41.30 32.53 17.59
C GLU A 348 -40.32 31.37 17.39
N LYS A 349 -39.72 30.91 18.49
CA LYS A 349 -38.82 29.77 18.58
C LYS A 349 -39.58 28.50 18.20
N SER A 350 -39.12 27.78 17.17
CA SER A 350 -39.41 26.35 17.03
C SER A 350 -38.11 25.56 16.97
N VAL A 351 -38.03 24.65 17.92
CA VAL A 351 -36.99 23.66 18.18
C VAL A 351 -36.74 22.79 16.95
N ASP A 352 -35.52 22.86 16.40
CA ASP A 352 -34.98 21.83 15.50
C ASP A 352 -33.57 21.49 15.99
N LEU A 353 -33.53 20.82 17.13
CA LEU A 353 -32.29 20.52 17.88
C LEU A 353 -32.20 19.03 18.21
N ASP A 354 -32.63 18.16 17.31
CA ASP A 354 -32.43 16.71 17.46
C ASP A 354 -32.07 15.96 16.15
N SER A 355 -32.16 16.59 14.97
CA SER A 355 -31.77 15.93 13.70
C SER A 355 -30.25 15.80 13.49
N HIS A 356 -29.43 16.58 14.20
CA HIS A 356 -27.98 16.64 13.94
C HIS A 356 -27.14 15.54 14.60
N LYS A 357 -27.72 14.70 15.46
CA LYS A 357 -26.98 13.58 16.09
C LYS A 357 -26.95 12.33 15.22
N GLU A 358 -28.04 12.00 14.53
CA GLU A 358 -28.13 10.80 13.68
C GLU A 358 -27.30 10.93 12.40
N THR A 359 -27.20 12.13 11.82
CA THR A 359 -26.43 12.39 10.60
C THR A 359 -24.92 12.48 10.82
N LYS A 360 -24.43 12.35 12.05
CA LYS A 360 -23.01 12.55 12.37
C LYS A 360 -22.10 11.42 11.88
N TYR A 361 -22.67 10.27 11.49
CA TYR A 361 -21.91 9.07 11.09
C TYR A 361 -22.44 8.38 9.83
N CYS A 362 -23.43 8.98 9.17
CA CYS A 362 -23.95 8.49 7.90
C CYS A 362 -23.39 9.35 6.77
N LEU A 363 -23.25 8.76 5.59
CA LEU A 363 -22.90 9.50 4.38
C LEU A 363 -23.98 10.58 4.16
N ASP A 364 -23.57 11.84 3.95
CA ASP A 364 -24.55 12.90 3.68
C ASP A 364 -25.27 12.59 2.36
N PRO A 365 -26.60 12.34 2.35
CA PRO A 365 -27.34 12.00 1.15
C PRO A 365 -27.25 13.07 0.05
N LYS A 366 -26.86 14.30 0.38
CA LYS A 366 -26.67 15.40 -0.59
C LYS A 366 -25.39 15.28 -1.42
N TYR A 367 -24.39 14.56 -0.91
CA TYR A 367 -23.06 14.45 -1.53
C TYR A 367 -22.66 13.02 -1.84
N ALA A 368 -23.27 12.04 -1.17
CA ALA A 368 -23.09 10.63 -1.44
C ALA A 368 -24.14 10.14 -2.43
N ASN A 369 -23.76 9.99 -3.70
CA ASN A 369 -24.55 9.28 -4.71
C ASN A 369 -24.54 7.74 -4.46
N VAL A 370 -24.58 7.32 -3.20
CA VAL A 370 -24.51 5.91 -2.81
C VAL A 370 -25.92 5.33 -2.77
N LEU A 371 -26.08 4.12 -3.31
CA LEU A 371 -27.36 3.42 -3.45
C LEU A 371 -28.15 3.29 -2.13
N ASP A 372 -27.44 3.31 -1.00
CA ASP A 372 -28.02 3.27 0.34
C ASP A 372 -27.42 4.41 1.20
N PRO A 373 -28.15 5.53 1.40
CA PRO A 373 -27.67 6.68 2.16
C PRO A 373 -27.56 6.44 3.67
N GLU A 374 -28.18 5.38 4.20
CA GLU A 374 -28.02 4.99 5.62
C GLU A 374 -26.73 4.18 5.84
N ARG A 375 -26.05 3.77 4.75
CA ARG A 375 -24.84 2.98 4.81
C ARG A 375 -23.69 3.75 5.47
N ARG A 376 -23.25 3.22 6.62
CA ARG A 376 -22.07 3.73 7.32
C ARG A 376 -20.82 3.08 6.76
N VAL A 377 -19.88 3.90 6.31
CA VAL A 377 -18.63 3.43 5.73
C VAL A 377 -17.47 3.91 6.60
N ARG A 378 -16.74 2.97 7.19
CA ARG A 378 -15.47 3.25 7.88
C ARG A 378 -14.31 2.74 7.03
N THR A 379 -13.32 3.59 6.82
CA THR A 379 -12.16 3.27 6.01
C THR A 379 -10.89 3.49 6.83
N ARG A 380 -10.04 2.48 6.85
CA ARG A 380 -8.72 2.50 7.49
C ARG A 380 -7.71 2.09 6.44
N LEU A 381 -6.78 2.97 6.14
CA LEU A 381 -5.73 2.73 5.15
C LEU A 381 -4.39 2.67 5.88
N TYR A 382 -3.63 1.62 5.62
CA TYR A 382 -2.34 1.35 6.26
C TYR A 382 -1.28 1.25 5.17
N PHE A 383 -0.42 2.25 5.06
CA PHE A 383 0.70 2.28 4.12
C PHE A 383 1.96 1.82 4.83
N THR A 384 2.61 0.79 4.30
CA THR A 384 3.78 0.16 4.92
C THR A 384 4.71 -0.41 3.87
N SER A 385 5.80 -1.04 4.31
CA SER A 385 6.80 -1.66 3.44
C SER A 385 6.35 -3.06 2.98
N GLU A 386 6.99 -3.55 1.92
CA GLU A 386 6.76 -4.89 1.36
C GLU A 386 6.87 -5.99 2.43
N SER A 387 7.91 -5.91 3.27
CA SER A 387 8.17 -6.84 4.37
C SER A 387 6.98 -7.03 5.32
N HIS A 388 6.22 -5.96 5.57
CA HIS A 388 5.04 -5.98 6.43
C HIS A 388 3.86 -6.67 5.76
N ILE A 389 3.68 -6.48 4.44
CA ILE A 389 2.62 -7.13 3.67
C ILE A 389 2.90 -8.64 3.59
N HIS A 390 4.14 -9.05 3.30
CA HIS A 390 4.56 -10.46 3.37
C HIS A 390 4.28 -11.07 4.74
N SER A 391 4.65 -10.35 5.81
CA SER A 391 4.46 -10.81 7.18
C SER A 391 2.98 -11.01 7.52
N LEU A 392 2.11 -10.06 7.17
CA LEU A 392 0.67 -10.17 7.39
C LEU A 392 0.08 -11.31 6.55
N MET A 393 0.46 -11.42 5.27
CA MET A 393 -0.01 -12.49 4.40
C MET A 393 0.42 -13.87 4.91
N ASN A 394 1.64 -14.01 5.42
CA ASN A 394 2.12 -15.26 6.02
C ASN A 394 1.29 -15.66 7.24
N VAL A 395 0.89 -14.71 8.09
CA VAL A 395 -0.03 -15.00 9.20
C VAL A 395 -1.39 -15.47 8.67
N LEU A 396 -1.98 -14.78 7.69
CA LEU A 396 -3.26 -15.17 7.10
C LEU A 396 -3.21 -16.56 6.46
N ARG A 397 -2.13 -16.88 5.74
CA ARG A 397 -1.92 -18.17 5.09
C ARG A 397 -1.77 -19.30 6.08
N TYR A 398 -0.94 -19.10 7.11
CA TYR A 398 -0.40 -20.20 7.92
C TYR A 398 -0.90 -20.24 9.37
N CYS A 399 -1.77 -19.31 9.79
CA CYS A 399 -2.32 -19.28 11.15
C CYS A 399 -2.84 -20.63 11.66
N TYR A 400 -3.48 -21.42 10.79
CA TYR A 400 -4.00 -22.75 11.11
C TYR A 400 -2.95 -23.79 11.52
N LEU A 401 -1.66 -23.52 11.30
CA LEU A 401 -0.56 -24.39 11.72
C LEU A 401 -0.17 -24.23 13.19
N ASP A 402 -0.72 -23.23 13.88
CA ASP A 402 -0.49 -23.03 15.30
C ASP A 402 -1.21 -24.07 16.16
N GLU A 403 -0.56 -24.52 17.23
CA GLU A 403 -1.09 -25.57 18.11
C GLU A 403 -2.42 -25.19 18.78
N SER A 404 -2.65 -23.89 19.02
CA SER A 404 -3.91 -23.39 19.60
C SER A 404 -5.11 -23.47 18.64
N LEU A 405 -4.86 -23.67 17.35
CA LEU A 405 -5.87 -23.75 16.28
C LEU A 405 -5.97 -25.15 15.67
N ASN A 406 -5.58 -26.19 16.42
CA ASN A 406 -5.59 -27.55 15.92
C ASN A 406 -6.98 -27.99 15.43
N GLY A 407 -7.04 -28.51 14.21
CA GLY A 407 -8.27 -28.93 13.53
C GLY A 407 -9.00 -27.82 12.77
N GLU A 408 -8.51 -26.58 12.80
CA GLU A 408 -9.06 -25.50 11.98
C GLU A 408 -8.52 -25.53 10.55
N GLU A 409 -9.39 -25.19 9.60
CA GLU A 409 -8.99 -25.01 8.20
C GLU A 409 -8.33 -23.65 7.95
N SER A 410 -7.57 -23.55 6.86
CA SER A 410 -6.92 -22.29 6.46
C SER A 410 -7.96 -21.20 6.17
N LEU A 411 -7.61 -19.95 6.49
CA LEU A 411 -8.40 -18.77 6.11
C LEU A 411 -8.38 -18.52 4.59
N ILE A 412 -7.40 -19.08 3.88
CA ILE A 412 -7.17 -18.88 2.46
C ILE A 412 -7.48 -20.18 1.73
N CYS A 413 -8.27 -20.09 0.65
CA CYS A 413 -8.63 -21.28 -0.11
C CYS A 413 -7.44 -21.87 -0.87
N LYS A 414 -7.57 -23.13 -1.30
CA LYS A 414 -6.48 -23.82 -2.01
C LYS A 414 -6.08 -23.11 -3.31
N ASN A 415 -7.06 -22.67 -4.09
CA ASN A 415 -6.81 -21.93 -5.34
C ASN A 415 -6.01 -20.65 -5.06
N ALA A 416 -6.46 -19.83 -4.10
CA ALA A 416 -5.74 -18.61 -3.72
C ALA A 416 -4.33 -18.93 -3.18
N SER A 417 -4.15 -20.04 -2.47
CA SER A 417 -2.83 -20.49 -2.01
C SER A 417 -1.90 -20.85 -3.17
N ASP A 418 -2.41 -21.50 -4.22
CA ASP A 418 -1.66 -21.80 -5.44
C ASP A 418 -1.26 -20.52 -6.19
N HIS A 419 -2.17 -19.55 -6.28
CA HIS A 419 -1.91 -18.23 -6.90
C HIS A 419 -0.89 -17.40 -6.10
N LEU A 420 -1.01 -17.39 -4.77
CA LEU A 420 -0.03 -16.74 -3.88
C LEU A 420 1.34 -17.40 -3.96
N PHE A 421 1.41 -18.72 -4.15
CA PHE A 421 2.69 -19.42 -4.36
C PHE A 421 3.33 -19.09 -5.72
N LYS A 422 2.52 -18.86 -6.76
CA LYS A 422 3.01 -18.40 -8.07
C LYS A 422 3.46 -16.94 -8.05
N THR A 423 2.95 -16.14 -7.12
CA THR A 423 3.34 -14.73 -6.98
C THR A 423 4.69 -14.66 -6.25
N LYS A 424 5.76 -14.44 -7.00
CA LYS A 424 7.15 -14.48 -6.49
C LYS A 424 7.57 -13.20 -5.77
N GLU A 425 6.97 -12.07 -6.13
CA GLU A 425 7.29 -10.75 -5.59
C GLU A 425 6.00 -9.97 -5.32
N LEU A 426 6.06 -9.05 -4.34
CA LEU A 426 5.05 -8.03 -4.11
C LEU A 426 5.52 -6.71 -4.72
N ASP A 427 4.86 -6.29 -5.79
CA ASP A 427 5.24 -5.08 -6.51
C ASP A 427 4.70 -3.80 -5.87
N TYR A 428 5.19 -2.65 -6.37
CA TYR A 428 4.75 -1.35 -5.88
C TYR A 428 3.21 -1.24 -5.89
N MET A 429 2.66 -0.69 -4.80
CA MET A 429 1.23 -0.63 -4.55
C MET A 429 0.53 -2.00 -4.48
N SER A 430 1.23 -3.06 -4.05
CA SER A 430 0.59 -4.27 -3.53
C SER A 430 -0.34 -3.93 -2.37
N TYR A 431 -1.51 -4.57 -2.29
CA TYR A 431 -2.47 -4.31 -1.23
C TYR A 431 -3.31 -5.53 -0.85
N ILE A 432 -3.78 -5.53 0.39
CA ILE A 432 -4.77 -6.48 0.92
C ILE A 432 -5.98 -5.66 1.35
N VAL A 433 -7.18 -6.05 0.93
CA VAL A 433 -8.43 -5.42 1.37
C VAL A 433 -9.22 -6.39 2.23
N LEU A 434 -9.54 -5.97 3.45
CA LEU A 434 -10.48 -6.63 4.35
C LEU A 434 -11.78 -5.82 4.37
N ARG A 435 -12.88 -6.40 3.89
CA ARG A 435 -14.20 -5.77 3.89
C ARG A 435 -15.11 -6.46 4.88
N MET A 436 -15.64 -5.71 5.84
CA MET A 436 -16.66 -6.22 6.76
C MET A 436 -18.04 -5.77 6.27
N PHE A 437 -18.95 -6.73 6.12
CA PHE A 437 -20.33 -6.50 5.75
C PHE A 437 -21.24 -6.87 6.92
N GLU A 438 -22.29 -6.07 7.10
CA GLU A 438 -23.36 -6.35 8.06
C GLU A 438 -24.57 -6.94 7.33
N ASN A 439 -25.13 -8.01 7.86
CA ASN A 439 -26.40 -8.57 7.43
C ASN A 439 -27.53 -8.08 8.34
N THR A 440 -28.30 -7.09 7.89
CA THR A 440 -29.36 -6.49 8.70
C THR A 440 -30.54 -7.42 8.99
N GLU A 441 -30.65 -8.55 8.28
CA GLU A 441 -31.78 -9.48 8.36
C GLU A 441 -31.72 -10.45 9.57
N VAL A 442 -30.53 -10.64 10.15
CA VAL A 442 -30.34 -11.52 11.31
C VAL A 442 -30.24 -10.73 12.62
N PRO A 443 -30.55 -11.30 13.79
CA PRO A 443 -30.39 -10.61 15.08
C PRO A 443 -28.97 -10.04 15.32
N LEU A 444 -28.85 -9.06 16.20
CA LEU A 444 -27.56 -8.39 16.51
C LEU A 444 -26.52 -9.36 17.09
N GLU A 445 -26.98 -10.39 17.79
CA GLU A 445 -26.17 -11.42 18.44
C GLU A 445 -25.84 -12.60 17.51
N ASP A 446 -26.40 -12.64 16.29
CA ASP A 446 -26.17 -13.74 15.38
C ASP A 446 -24.69 -13.74 14.92
N PRO A 447 -23.95 -14.86 15.03
CA PRO A 447 -22.55 -14.94 14.60
C PRO A 447 -22.38 -14.69 13.09
N LYS A 448 -23.44 -14.83 12.30
CA LYS A 448 -23.46 -14.50 10.86
C LYS A 448 -23.81 -13.04 10.60
N ARG A 449 -24.08 -12.20 11.60
CA ARG A 449 -24.35 -10.76 11.43
C ARG A 449 -23.24 -10.06 10.67
N PHE A 450 -21.98 -10.41 10.96
CA PHE A 450 -20.82 -9.79 10.33
C PHE A 450 -20.02 -10.79 9.51
N ARG A 451 -19.86 -10.47 8.22
CA ARG A 451 -19.06 -11.25 7.26
C ARG A 451 -17.82 -10.49 6.86
N ILE A 452 -16.71 -11.21 6.69
CA ILE A 452 -15.44 -10.67 6.18
C ILE A 452 -15.17 -11.22 4.79
N GLU A 453 -14.87 -10.32 3.87
CA GLU A 453 -14.25 -10.64 2.58
C GLU A 453 -12.80 -10.20 2.57
N MET A 454 -11.95 -11.04 1.99
CA MET A 454 -10.52 -10.75 1.82
C MET A 454 -10.12 -10.83 0.36
N THR A 455 -9.47 -9.78 -0.12
CA THR A 455 -8.91 -9.73 -1.47
C THR A 455 -7.47 -9.23 -1.43
N TYR A 456 -6.70 -9.57 -2.46
CA TYR A 456 -5.28 -9.28 -2.54
C TYR A 456 -4.88 -8.95 -3.97
N SER A 457 -4.04 -7.91 -4.14
CA SER A 457 -3.38 -7.60 -5.40
C SER A 457 -1.86 -7.60 -5.20
N ARG A 458 -1.16 -8.18 -6.18
CA ARG A 458 0.30 -8.17 -6.26
C ARG A 458 0.91 -6.83 -6.66
N GLY A 459 0.08 -5.81 -6.88
CA GLY A 459 0.54 -4.46 -7.22
C GLY A 459 0.76 -4.28 -8.72
N ALA A 460 1.75 -3.47 -9.07
CA ALA A 460 2.10 -3.14 -10.45
C ALA A 460 2.52 -4.38 -11.26
N ASP A 461 2.00 -4.49 -12.49
CA ASP A 461 2.32 -5.54 -13.44
C ASP A 461 3.64 -5.26 -14.14
N ILE A 462 4.63 -6.10 -13.86
CA ILE A 462 5.99 -6.01 -14.38
C ILE A 462 6.23 -6.93 -15.58
N SER A 463 5.20 -7.62 -16.07
CA SER A 463 5.32 -8.57 -17.19
C SER A 463 5.86 -7.93 -18.48
N CYS A 464 5.74 -6.61 -18.62
CA CYS A 464 6.37 -5.85 -19.69
C CYS A 464 7.90 -5.95 -19.69
N LEU A 465 8.54 -6.06 -18.52
CA LEU A 465 9.99 -6.22 -18.39
C LEU A 465 10.44 -7.66 -18.67
N GLU A 466 9.58 -8.65 -18.42
CA GLU A 466 9.88 -10.07 -18.63
C GLU A 466 9.77 -10.48 -20.11
N SER A 467 8.84 -9.83 -20.84
CA SER A 467 8.49 -10.16 -22.22
C SER A 467 9.29 -9.38 -23.28
N ALA A 468 10.14 -8.43 -22.88
CA ALA A 468 10.98 -7.59 -23.75
C ALA A 468 12.08 -8.35 -24.53
N THR A 469 11.92 -9.66 -24.73
CA THR A 469 12.64 -10.44 -25.74
C THR A 469 12.13 -10.20 -27.16
N ASN A 470 10.98 -9.54 -27.33
CA ASN A 470 10.48 -9.05 -28.61
C ASN A 470 10.40 -7.52 -28.62
N THR A 471 11.05 -6.94 -29.62
CA THR A 471 11.46 -5.55 -29.80
C THR A 471 10.37 -4.47 -29.94
N ASP A 472 9.11 -4.69 -29.51
CA ASP A 472 7.99 -3.79 -29.86
C ASP A 472 7.00 -3.44 -28.72
N TYR A 473 7.33 -3.68 -27.44
CA TYR A 473 6.57 -3.08 -26.34
C TYR A 473 7.33 -1.86 -25.82
N PHE A 474 6.98 -0.69 -26.35
CA PHE A 474 7.35 0.57 -25.73
C PHE A 474 6.81 0.56 -24.29
N LEU A 475 7.71 0.65 -23.30
CA LEU A 475 7.30 1.05 -21.95
C LEU A 475 6.45 2.33 -22.09
N PRO A 476 5.36 2.49 -21.33
CA PRO A 476 4.57 3.73 -21.39
C PRO A 476 5.49 4.94 -21.27
N ASP A 477 5.27 5.98 -22.07
CA ASP A 477 6.10 7.19 -22.12
C ASP A 477 6.26 7.89 -20.74
N ASP A 478 5.45 7.49 -19.76
CA ASP A 478 5.42 8.03 -18.39
C ASP A 478 5.95 7.06 -17.31
N HIS A 479 6.53 5.94 -17.73
CA HIS A 479 7.13 4.90 -16.88
C HIS A 479 6.16 4.28 -15.85
N THR A 480 4.85 4.41 -16.05
CA THR A 480 3.83 3.79 -15.19
C THR A 480 3.57 2.34 -15.59
N MET A 481 3.13 1.53 -14.63
CA MET A 481 2.72 0.14 -14.84
C MET A 481 1.28 -0.05 -14.40
N GLN A 482 0.53 -0.87 -15.16
CA GLN A 482 -0.84 -1.23 -14.82
C GLN A 482 -0.87 -1.94 -13.46
N ILE A 483 -1.79 -1.56 -12.58
CA ILE A 483 -1.95 -2.26 -11.30
C ILE A 483 -2.89 -3.45 -11.51
N MET A 484 -2.46 -4.62 -11.05
CA MET A 484 -3.23 -5.86 -11.14
C MET A 484 -4.52 -5.76 -10.35
N GLU A 485 -5.61 -6.27 -10.92
CA GLU A 485 -6.88 -6.39 -10.22
C GLU A 485 -6.76 -7.32 -9.00
N PRO A 486 -7.53 -7.06 -7.93
CA PRO A 486 -7.43 -7.87 -6.73
C PRO A 486 -8.13 -9.23 -6.92
N GLU A 487 -7.45 -10.29 -6.50
CA GLU A 487 -7.94 -11.67 -6.48
C GLU A 487 -8.60 -11.96 -5.13
N GLN A 488 -9.65 -12.80 -5.12
CA GLN A 488 -10.33 -13.22 -3.89
C GLN A 488 -9.53 -14.31 -3.18
N LEU A 489 -9.30 -14.15 -1.87
CA LEU A 489 -8.55 -15.12 -1.06
C LEU A 489 -9.39 -16.28 -0.53
N GLN A 490 -10.71 -16.18 -0.66
CA GLN A 490 -11.68 -17.14 -0.12
C GLN A 490 -12.44 -17.80 -1.25
N GLU A 491 -13.04 -18.97 -1.01
CA GLU A 491 -13.86 -19.65 -2.02
C GLU A 491 -15.13 -18.86 -2.36
N VAL A 492 -15.58 -18.95 -3.61
CA VAL A 492 -16.84 -18.33 -4.05
C VAL A 492 -18.00 -18.95 -3.27
N GLY A 493 -18.77 -18.10 -2.57
CA GLY A 493 -19.87 -18.55 -1.71
C GLY A 493 -19.47 -18.90 -0.27
N SER A 494 -18.18 -18.83 0.07
CA SER A 494 -17.75 -18.98 1.46
C SER A 494 -18.23 -17.82 2.33
N TYR A 495 -18.48 -18.12 3.61
CA TYR A 495 -18.99 -17.15 4.59
C TYR A 495 -18.06 -17.10 5.80
N LEU A 496 -16.99 -16.31 5.71
CA LEU A 496 -16.11 -16.09 6.85
C LEU A 496 -16.76 -15.07 7.80
N THR A 497 -17.11 -15.52 9.00
CA THR A 497 -17.64 -14.64 10.04
C THR A 497 -16.52 -13.83 10.70
N LEU A 498 -16.86 -12.65 11.24
CA LEU A 498 -15.93 -11.87 12.05
C LEU A 498 -15.37 -12.68 13.23
N ASP A 499 -16.21 -13.46 13.91
CA ASP A 499 -15.78 -14.27 15.06
C ASP A 499 -14.80 -15.39 14.66
N LYS A 500 -14.99 -16.00 13.49
CA LYS A 500 -14.05 -17.01 12.97
C LYS A 500 -12.73 -16.37 12.57
N PHE A 501 -12.76 -15.23 11.87
CA PHE A 501 -11.53 -14.49 11.53
C PHE A 501 -10.76 -14.05 12.78
N ASP A 502 -11.48 -13.52 13.77
CA ASP A 502 -10.91 -13.14 15.06
C ASP A 502 -10.29 -14.36 15.76
N LYS A 503 -11.00 -15.48 15.87
CA LYS A 503 -10.46 -16.73 16.45
C LYS A 503 -9.13 -17.14 15.80
N MET A 504 -9.05 -17.08 14.46
CA MET A 504 -7.88 -17.51 13.71
C MET A 504 -6.70 -16.55 13.81
N THR A 505 -6.95 -15.25 14.01
CA THR A 505 -5.91 -14.21 13.94
C THR A 505 -5.49 -13.66 15.30
N ARG A 506 -6.37 -13.73 16.31
CA ARG A 506 -6.15 -13.22 17.67
C ARG A 506 -4.86 -13.73 18.34
N PRO A 507 -4.45 -15.00 18.20
CA PRO A 507 -3.19 -15.48 18.81
C PRO A 507 -1.94 -14.71 18.34
N PHE A 508 -1.99 -14.16 17.12
CA PHE A 508 -0.87 -13.46 16.48
C PHE A 508 -1.00 -11.93 16.58
N ALA A 509 -2.08 -11.43 17.16
CA ALA A 509 -2.37 -10.01 17.30
C ALA A 509 -1.87 -9.46 18.64
N MET A 510 -1.49 -8.18 18.66
CA MET A 510 -1.27 -7.46 19.92
C MET A 510 -2.63 -7.27 20.63
N PRO A 511 -2.76 -7.65 21.92
CA PRO A 511 -3.94 -7.34 22.73
C PRO A 511 -4.18 -5.83 22.81
N ALA A 512 -5.43 -5.42 22.93
CA ALA A 512 -5.79 -3.99 22.96
C ALA A 512 -5.17 -3.25 24.15
N GLU A 513 -4.96 -3.98 25.25
CA GLU A 513 -4.38 -3.49 26.51
C GLU A 513 -2.88 -3.18 26.37
N ASP A 514 -2.20 -3.81 25.43
CA ASP A 514 -0.75 -3.70 25.23
C ASP A 514 -0.36 -2.58 24.25
N PHE A 515 -1.34 -1.92 23.62
CA PHE A 515 -1.05 -0.77 22.75
C PHE A 515 -0.57 0.43 23.57
N PRO A 516 0.47 1.15 23.11
CA PRO A 516 0.91 2.36 23.77
C PRO A 516 -0.23 3.40 23.80
N PRO A 517 -0.35 4.21 24.88
CA PRO A 517 -1.37 5.24 24.96
C PRO A 517 -1.22 6.21 23.79
N ALA A 518 -2.33 6.54 23.14
CA ALA A 518 -2.33 7.43 21.98
C ALA A 518 -1.61 8.73 22.31
N THR A 519 -0.55 9.05 21.58
CA THR A 519 0.14 10.34 21.71
C THR A 519 -0.85 11.43 21.31
N PRO A 520 -1.11 12.45 22.16
CA PRO A 520 -2.05 13.50 21.80
C PRO A 520 -1.54 14.23 20.54
N GLN A 521 -2.24 14.08 19.43
CA GLN A 521 -1.98 14.83 18.21
C GLN A 521 -2.23 16.31 18.51
N CYS A 522 -1.19 17.13 18.43
CA CYS A 522 -1.28 18.58 18.57
C CYS A 522 -1.95 19.17 17.32
N LEU A 523 -3.27 19.06 17.23
CA LEU A 523 -4.07 19.78 16.25
C LEU A 523 -4.36 21.19 16.80
N ALA A 524 -3.37 22.07 16.69
CA ALA A 524 -3.56 23.50 16.85
C ALA A 524 -3.14 24.22 15.56
N VAL A 525 -3.98 24.11 14.52
CA VAL A 525 -3.94 25.07 13.41
C VAL A 525 -5.20 25.92 13.54
N ARG A 526 -5.05 27.07 14.22
CA ARG A 526 -5.99 28.18 14.10
C ARG A 526 -5.86 28.71 12.68
N PHE A 527 -6.86 28.49 11.84
CA PHE A 527 -6.99 29.27 10.61
C PHE A 527 -7.49 30.66 10.99
N CYS A 528 -6.79 31.69 10.48
CA CYS A 528 -7.11 33.09 10.69
C CYS A 528 -8.54 33.37 10.24
N GLU A 529 -9.27 34.08 11.10
CA GLU A 529 -10.57 34.67 10.83
C GLU A 529 -10.50 35.64 9.65
N ASP A 530 -11.65 35.75 9.00
CA ASP A 530 -11.95 36.51 7.79
C ASP A 530 -11.36 37.92 7.78
N ILE A 531 -10.68 38.27 6.67
CA ILE A 531 -10.37 39.66 6.34
C ILE A 531 -11.67 40.29 5.84
N GLU A 532 -12.48 40.80 6.77
CA GLU A 532 -13.50 41.79 6.45
C GLU A 532 -12.82 43.10 6.05
N SER A 533 -13.14 43.49 4.83
CA SER A 533 -12.96 44.81 4.25
C SER A 533 -13.41 45.93 5.20
N GLN A 534 -12.46 46.67 5.77
CA GLN A 534 -12.71 48.02 6.29
C GLN A 534 -11.83 49.03 5.54
N GLY A 535 -12.51 49.91 4.80
CA GLY A 535 -11.92 51.01 4.08
C GLY A 535 -11.29 52.03 5.03
N ALA A 536 -10.00 52.31 4.81
CA ALA A 536 -9.33 53.43 5.44
C ALA A 536 -9.77 54.75 4.78
N ARG A 537 -10.56 55.53 5.52
CA ARG A 537 -10.73 56.96 5.29
C ARG A 537 -9.42 57.70 5.52
N ARG A 538 -9.19 58.70 4.67
CA ARG A 538 -8.16 59.74 4.73
C ARG A 538 -8.16 60.53 6.06
N GLN A 539 -7.06 61.27 6.24
CA GLN A 539 -6.70 62.31 7.24
C GLN A 539 -5.74 61.75 8.30
N HIS A 540 -4.54 62.28 8.54
CA HIS A 540 -3.92 63.57 8.21
C HIS A 540 -2.40 63.39 8.12
#